data_AF-A0A3M8AMF1-F1
#
_entry.id   AF-A0A3M8AMF1-F1
#
_cell.length_a   1.000
_cell.length_b   1.000
_cell.length_c   1.000
_cell.angle_alpha   90.00
_cell.angle_beta   90.00
_cell.angle_gamma   90.00
#
_symmetry.space_group_name_H-M   'P 1'
#
loop_
_entity.id
_entity.type
_entity.pdbx_description
1 polymer ?
#
loop_
_entity_poly.entity_id
_entity_poly.type
_entity_poly.pdbx_seq_one_letter_code
_entity_poly.pdbx_strand_id
1 'polypeptide(L)'
;MEFSWPEGGRTFSFDLGGLFKYDEFDGQTFYAESKMYSDSSNLPGHYEEFLAKCYVAYLDRAMFCDHFMWISWSPHTASRWSTHTSEETVRAAVIAQRKRIFGDLDEATAEGLVDDAVVSEVASRLWLIILSERQEQLVITPGHRGLIEAYEAEKASS
;
A
#
# COMPACT_ATOMS: atom_id res chain seq x y z
N MET A 1 -3.03 0.86 12.79
CA MET A 1 -3.16 -0.61 12.91
C MET A 1 -1.75 -1.19 12.82
N GLU A 2 -1.44 -2.21 13.60
CA GLU A 2 -0.11 -2.82 13.67
C GLU A 2 -0.19 -4.29 13.21
N PHE A 3 0.80 -4.71 12.43
CA PHE A 3 0.96 -6.05 11.88
C PHE A 3 2.27 -6.65 12.39
N SER A 4 2.36 -7.97 12.42
CA SER A 4 3.59 -8.68 12.81
C SER A 4 4.26 -9.27 11.57
N TRP A 5 5.58 -9.11 11.47
CA TRP A 5 6.35 -9.96 10.58
C TRP A 5 6.24 -11.41 11.10
N PRO A 6 6.06 -12.41 10.22
CA PRO A 6 6.00 -13.81 10.65
C PRO A 6 7.24 -14.23 11.45
N GLU A 7 8.41 -13.69 11.08
CA GLU A 7 9.68 -14.02 11.70
C GLU A 7 10.33 -12.83 12.40
N GLY A 8 11.12 -13.14 13.44
CA GLY A 8 11.95 -12.17 14.15
C GLY A 8 11.22 -11.29 15.19
N GLY A 9 9.92 -11.51 15.42
CA GLY A 9 9.15 -10.88 16.50
C GLY A 9 9.01 -9.36 16.40
N ARG A 10 9.20 -8.80 15.20
CA ARG A 10 9.08 -7.36 14.94
C ARG A 10 7.70 -7.05 14.36
N THR A 11 7.19 -5.89 14.70
CA THR A 11 5.95 -5.36 14.12
C THR A 11 6.24 -4.32 13.04
N PHE A 12 5.23 -4.02 12.24
CA PHE A 12 5.21 -2.89 11.33
C PHE A 12 3.81 -2.26 11.28
N SER A 13 3.78 -1.01 10.85
CA SER A 13 2.57 -0.29 10.50
C SER A 13 2.74 0.41 9.16
N PHE A 14 1.62 0.86 8.62
CA PHE A 14 1.57 1.80 7.50
C PHE A 14 1.47 3.22 8.05
N ASP A 15 1.96 4.20 7.28
CA ASP A 15 1.94 5.62 7.67
C ASP A 15 0.51 6.18 7.83
N LEU A 16 -0.42 5.69 7.01
CA LEU A 16 -1.82 6.10 6.99
C LEU A 16 -2.74 4.88 6.80
N GLY A 17 -3.97 5.00 7.28
CA GLY A 17 -5.03 4.04 6.95
C GLY A 17 -6.39 4.56 7.34
N GLY A 18 -7.42 4.07 6.66
CA GLY A 18 -8.78 4.57 6.84
C GLY A 18 -9.81 3.85 5.99
N LEU A 19 -10.97 4.48 5.86
CA LEU A 19 -12.06 4.03 5.01
C LEU A 19 -12.26 5.07 3.90
N PHE A 20 -12.43 4.60 2.67
CA PHE A 20 -12.94 5.45 1.60
C PHE A 20 -14.37 5.88 1.89
N LYS A 21 -14.72 7.05 1.36
CA LYS A 21 -16.05 7.65 1.49
C LYS A 21 -16.61 7.90 0.11
N TYR A 22 -17.89 7.55 -0.03
CA TYR A 22 -18.73 7.78 -1.20
C TYR A 22 -18.38 6.90 -2.41
N ASP A 23 -19.35 6.83 -3.33
CA ASP A 23 -19.29 6.11 -4.61
C ASP A 23 -18.82 4.64 -4.49
N GLU A 24 -18.11 4.15 -5.50
CA GLU A 24 -17.77 2.74 -5.72
C GLU A 24 -16.96 2.11 -4.58
N PHE A 25 -16.10 2.89 -3.93
CA PHE A 25 -15.21 2.42 -2.87
C PHE A 25 -15.73 2.76 -1.46
N ASP A 26 -16.95 3.27 -1.29
CA ASP A 26 -17.46 3.65 0.04
C ASP A 26 -17.36 2.52 1.06
N GLY A 27 -16.74 2.81 2.20
CA GLY A 27 -16.54 1.85 3.29
C GLY A 27 -15.44 0.82 3.06
N GLN A 28 -14.77 0.81 1.90
CA GLN A 28 -13.59 -0.04 1.67
C GLN A 28 -12.36 0.52 2.41
N THR A 29 -11.53 -0.37 2.96
CA THR A 29 -10.35 0.02 3.72
C THR A 29 -9.17 0.37 2.81
N PHE A 30 -8.30 1.24 3.30
CA PHE A 30 -6.98 1.43 2.68
C PHE A 30 -5.89 1.52 3.72
N TYR A 31 -4.69 1.10 3.32
CA TYR A 31 -3.43 1.41 3.98
C TYR A 31 -2.49 2.12 3.03
N ALA A 32 -1.76 3.11 3.52
CA ALA A 32 -0.82 3.84 2.70
C ALA A 32 0.54 4.04 3.38
N GLU A 33 1.59 3.93 2.59
CA GLU A 33 2.94 4.37 2.94
C GLU A 33 3.22 5.69 2.21
N SER A 34 3.70 6.69 2.94
CA SER A 34 3.93 8.04 2.42
C SER A 34 5.41 8.40 2.56
N LYS A 35 6.08 8.56 1.42
CA LYS A 35 7.52 8.80 1.34
C LYS A 35 7.83 10.10 0.61
N MET A 36 8.02 11.15 1.39
CA MET A 36 8.53 12.46 0.95
C MET A 36 10.06 12.48 1.10
N TYR A 37 10.79 12.21 0.01
CA TYR A 37 12.26 12.30 -0.01
C TYR A 37 12.71 13.39 -0.98
N SER A 38 13.75 14.12 -0.59
CA SER A 38 14.51 15.01 -1.46
C SER A 38 15.54 14.29 -2.33
N ASP A 39 15.97 13.08 -1.92
CA ASP A 39 16.91 12.21 -2.66
C ASP A 39 16.26 10.84 -2.92
N SER A 40 16.13 10.48 -4.19
CA SER A 40 15.34 9.32 -4.64
C SER A 40 16.06 7.98 -4.57
N SER A 41 17.32 7.96 -4.14
CA SER A 41 18.18 6.77 -4.16
C SER A 41 17.69 5.60 -3.29
N ASN A 42 17.03 5.87 -2.16
CA ASN A 42 16.52 4.82 -1.25
C ASN A 42 15.06 4.41 -1.52
N LEU A 43 14.34 5.13 -2.38
CA LEU A 43 12.93 4.84 -2.67
C LEU A 43 12.67 3.41 -3.16
N PRO A 44 13.49 2.82 -4.05
CA PRO A 44 13.24 1.46 -4.52
C PRO A 44 13.22 0.43 -3.39
N GLY A 45 14.13 0.53 -2.41
CA GLY A 45 14.17 -0.38 -1.27
C GLY A 45 12.97 -0.19 -0.33
N HIS A 46 12.50 1.05 -0.15
CA HIS A 46 11.28 1.29 0.63
C HIS A 46 10.02 0.80 -0.07
N TYR A 47 9.94 0.92 -1.39
CA TYR A 47 8.84 0.39 -2.17
C TYR A 47 8.81 -1.15 -2.11
N GLU A 48 9.98 -1.79 -2.23
CA GLU A 48 10.12 -3.24 -2.05
C GLU A 48 9.65 -3.69 -0.65
N GLU A 49 10.10 -3.02 0.41
CA GLU A 49 9.65 -3.33 1.77
C GLU A 49 8.14 -3.11 1.93
N PHE A 50 7.58 -2.08 1.30
CA PHE A 50 6.14 -1.83 1.29
C PHE A 50 5.35 -2.97 0.63
N LEU A 51 5.79 -3.47 -0.53
CA LEU A 51 5.10 -4.60 -1.18
C LEU A 51 5.12 -5.86 -0.32
N ALA A 52 6.25 -6.16 0.32
CA ALA A 52 6.36 -7.27 1.27
C ALA A 52 5.44 -7.10 2.49
N LYS A 53 5.30 -5.87 3.01
CA LYS A 53 4.33 -5.54 4.07
C LYS A 53 2.89 -5.77 3.62
N CYS A 54 2.54 -5.39 2.39
CA CYS A 54 1.20 -5.60 1.83
C CYS A 54 0.87 -7.10 1.75
N TYR A 55 1.82 -7.92 1.28
CA TYR A 55 1.69 -9.38 1.27
C TYR A 55 1.44 -9.95 2.67
N VAL A 56 2.24 -9.56 3.66
CA VAL A 56 2.06 -10.02 5.05
C VAL A 56 0.74 -9.52 5.66
N ALA A 57 0.35 -8.27 5.40
CA ALA A 57 -0.90 -7.72 5.88
C ALA A 57 -2.12 -8.46 5.30
N TYR A 58 -2.07 -8.81 4.01
CA TYR A 58 -3.13 -9.57 3.37
C TYR A 58 -3.22 -11.00 3.92
N LEU A 59 -2.07 -11.67 4.17
CA LEU A 59 -2.05 -12.97 4.84
C LEU A 59 -2.67 -12.94 6.23
N ASP A 60 -2.38 -11.91 7.03
CA ASP A 60 -2.92 -11.79 8.40
C ASP A 60 -4.44 -11.49 8.36
N ARG A 61 -4.85 -10.52 7.53
CA ARG A 61 -6.20 -9.95 7.56
C ARG A 61 -6.69 -9.46 6.20
N ALA A 62 -6.87 -10.38 5.25
CA ALA A 62 -7.39 -10.09 3.91
C ALA A 62 -8.67 -9.22 3.92
N MET A 63 -9.61 -9.48 4.84
CA MET A 63 -10.87 -8.74 4.96
C MET A 63 -10.72 -7.22 5.23
N PHE A 64 -9.57 -6.78 5.74
CA PHE A 64 -9.30 -5.37 5.99
C PHE A 64 -8.28 -4.77 5.03
N CYS A 65 -7.99 -5.43 3.92
CA CYS A 65 -6.97 -5.04 2.95
C CYS A 65 -7.59 -4.79 1.57
N ASP A 66 -8.58 -3.90 1.46
CA ASP A 66 -9.21 -3.63 0.16
C ASP A 66 -8.23 -2.92 -0.79
N HIS A 67 -7.45 -1.96 -0.27
CA HIS A 67 -6.50 -1.17 -1.05
C HIS A 67 -5.16 -0.90 -0.34
N PHE A 68 -4.07 -0.91 -1.12
CA PHE A 68 -2.74 -0.53 -0.66
C PHE A 68 -2.21 0.62 -1.50
N MET A 69 -1.77 1.71 -0.87
CA MET A 69 -1.35 2.92 -1.57
C MET A 69 0.11 3.27 -1.28
N TRP A 70 0.88 3.45 -2.33
CA TRP A 70 2.20 4.06 -2.26
C TRP A 70 2.11 5.52 -2.69
N ILE A 71 2.43 6.43 -1.76
CA ILE A 71 2.39 7.87 -1.99
C ILE A 71 3.82 8.42 -1.96
N SER A 72 4.24 9.11 -3.01
CA SER A 72 5.56 9.75 -3.05
C SER A 72 5.59 11.05 -3.84
N TRP A 73 6.59 11.89 -3.56
CA TRP A 73 6.85 13.15 -4.25
C TRP A 73 7.95 13.05 -5.31
N SER A 74 8.53 11.86 -5.47
CA SER A 74 9.56 11.60 -6.46
C SER A 74 9.20 10.36 -7.26
N PRO A 75 9.20 10.43 -8.61
CA PRO A 75 9.10 9.23 -9.41
C PRO A 75 10.36 8.40 -9.16
N HIS A 76 10.16 7.14 -8.81
CA HIS A 76 11.24 6.17 -8.67
C HIS A 76 11.07 5.10 -9.76
N THR A 77 12.19 4.55 -10.19
CA THR A 77 12.22 3.40 -11.12
C THR A 77 11.37 3.61 -12.39
N ALA A 78 11.36 4.83 -12.96
CA ALA A 78 10.47 5.22 -14.07
C ALA A 78 10.55 4.28 -15.30
N SER A 79 11.68 3.61 -15.52
CA SER A 79 11.86 2.61 -16.58
C SER A 79 11.04 1.32 -16.40
N ARG A 80 10.46 1.09 -15.21
CA ARG A 80 9.65 -0.09 -14.88
C ARG A 80 8.23 0.27 -14.48
N TRP A 81 7.76 1.49 -14.75
CA TRP A 81 6.47 1.99 -14.27
C TRP A 81 5.30 1.03 -14.55
N SER A 82 5.26 0.46 -15.75
CA SER A 82 4.21 -0.49 -16.17
C SER A 82 4.18 -1.80 -15.40
N THR A 83 5.23 -2.13 -14.64
CA THR A 83 5.32 -3.37 -13.87
C THR A 83 5.34 -3.14 -12.36
N HIS A 84 5.24 -1.91 -11.86
CA HIS A 84 5.36 -1.65 -10.42
C HIS A 84 4.29 -2.36 -9.59
N THR A 85 3.10 -2.53 -10.15
CA THR A 85 1.99 -3.23 -9.52
C THR A 85 1.81 -4.65 -10.06
N SER A 86 2.81 -5.21 -10.76
CA SER A 86 2.72 -6.57 -11.29
C SER A 86 2.97 -7.62 -10.21
N GLU A 87 2.39 -8.80 -10.42
CA GLU A 87 2.64 -9.99 -9.60
C GLU A 87 4.14 -10.33 -9.49
N GLU A 88 4.89 -10.20 -10.59
CA GLU A 88 6.34 -10.41 -10.61
C GLU A 88 7.07 -9.47 -9.64
N THR A 89 6.68 -8.20 -9.61
CA THR A 89 7.31 -7.21 -8.73
C THR A 89 6.94 -7.45 -7.26
N VAL A 90 5.69 -7.81 -6.97
CA VAL A 90 5.26 -8.18 -5.61
C VAL A 90 6.01 -9.43 -5.13
N ARG A 91 6.10 -10.47 -5.96
CA ARG A 91 6.84 -11.70 -5.68
C ARG A 91 8.31 -11.42 -5.39
N ALA A 92 8.98 -10.65 -6.24
CA ALA A 92 10.38 -10.28 -6.06
C ALA A 92 10.61 -9.58 -4.71
N ALA A 93 9.69 -8.70 -4.31
CA ALA A 93 9.75 -8.02 -3.02
C ALA A 93 9.58 -8.97 -1.83
N VAL A 94 8.65 -9.93 -1.91
CA VAL A 94 8.46 -10.98 -0.89
C VAL A 94 9.74 -11.80 -0.72
N ILE A 95 10.38 -12.18 -1.82
CA ILE A 95 11.63 -12.96 -1.81
C ILE A 95 12.81 -12.16 -1.25
N ALA A 96 12.90 -10.88 -1.61
CA ALA A 96 13.92 -9.98 -1.06
C ALA A 96 13.79 -9.84 0.47
N GLN A 97 12.55 -9.86 0.98
CA GLN A 97 12.25 -9.84 2.41
C GLN A 97 12.09 -11.25 3.04
N ARG A 98 12.46 -12.34 2.35
CA ARG A 98 12.24 -13.73 2.80
C ARG A 98 12.68 -14.00 4.24
N LYS A 99 13.77 -13.37 4.70
CA LYS A 99 14.27 -13.55 6.08
C LYS A 99 13.26 -13.16 7.15
N ARG A 100 12.39 -12.20 6.86
CA ARG A 100 11.34 -11.72 7.76
C ARG A 100 10.01 -12.45 7.58
N ILE A 101 9.81 -13.11 6.44
CA ILE A 101 8.54 -13.76 6.06
C ILE A 101 8.60 -15.28 6.27
N PHE A 102 9.69 -15.91 5.87
CA PHE A 102 9.89 -17.37 5.88
C PHE A 102 11.10 -17.83 6.72
N GLY A 103 11.91 -16.89 7.20
CA GLY A 103 13.11 -17.17 7.99
C GLY A 103 14.37 -17.28 7.13
N ASP A 104 15.46 -17.82 7.70
CA ASP A 104 16.77 -17.88 7.03
C ASP A 104 16.84 -19.00 5.97
N LEU A 105 15.97 -18.90 4.96
CA LEU A 105 15.91 -19.77 3.79
C LEU A 105 16.70 -19.19 2.62
N ASP A 106 17.17 -20.07 1.73
CA ASP A 106 17.66 -19.66 0.42
C ASP A 106 16.52 -19.19 -0.49
N GLU A 107 16.91 -18.53 -1.58
CA GLU A 107 15.96 -17.91 -2.52
C GLU A 107 15.06 -18.93 -3.22
N ALA A 108 15.62 -20.06 -3.66
CA ALA A 108 14.87 -21.09 -4.38
C ALA A 108 13.82 -21.77 -3.49
N THR A 109 14.16 -22.00 -2.22
CA THR A 109 13.22 -22.54 -1.23
C THR A 109 12.13 -21.53 -0.90
N ALA A 110 12.49 -20.25 -0.72
CA ALA A 110 11.52 -19.19 -0.45
C ALA A 110 10.55 -19.00 -1.63
N GLU A 111 11.03 -19.05 -2.87
CA GLU A 111 10.22 -18.98 -4.08
C GLU A 111 9.09 -20.02 -4.08
N GLY A 112 9.41 -21.27 -3.67
CA GLY A 112 8.43 -22.36 -3.58
C GLY A 112 7.42 -22.23 -2.44
N LEU A 113 7.59 -21.25 -1.53
CA LEU A 113 6.69 -20.97 -0.41
C LEU A 113 5.85 -19.72 -0.60
N VAL A 114 6.12 -18.92 -1.64
CA VAL A 114 5.31 -17.74 -1.96
C VAL A 114 3.90 -18.19 -2.35
N ASP A 115 2.88 -17.57 -1.76
CA ASP A 115 1.47 -17.80 -2.11
C ASP A 115 1.09 -16.93 -3.31
N ASP A 116 0.98 -17.56 -4.48
CA ASP A 116 0.66 -16.92 -5.75
C ASP A 116 -0.71 -16.24 -5.75
N ALA A 117 -1.68 -16.77 -5.01
CA ALA A 117 -3.01 -16.16 -4.93
C ALA A 117 -2.95 -14.85 -4.16
N VAL A 118 -2.18 -14.80 -3.06
CA VAL A 118 -1.96 -13.57 -2.29
C VAL A 118 -1.16 -12.55 -3.10
N VAL A 119 -0.16 -13.00 -3.87
CA VAL A 119 0.58 -12.13 -4.79
C VAL A 119 -0.37 -11.45 -5.78
N SER A 120 -1.28 -12.22 -6.40
CA SER A 120 -2.27 -11.70 -7.35
C SER A 120 -3.23 -10.71 -6.69
N GLU A 121 -3.72 -11.04 -5.50
CA GLU A 121 -4.62 -10.17 -4.73
C GLU A 121 -3.93 -8.84 -4.39
N VAL A 122 -2.71 -8.87 -3.86
CA VAL A 122 -1.95 -7.66 -3.55
C VAL A 122 -1.72 -6.83 -4.82
N ALA A 123 -1.23 -7.44 -5.90
CA ALA A 123 -0.97 -6.78 -7.17
C ALA A 123 -2.20 -6.01 -7.69
N SER A 124 -3.38 -6.61 -7.60
CA SER A 124 -4.65 -6.01 -8.07
C SER A 124 -5.14 -4.84 -7.20
N ARG A 125 -4.60 -4.68 -5.98
CA ARG A 125 -5.05 -3.72 -4.96
C ARG A 125 -4.10 -2.55 -4.77
N LEU A 126 -3.01 -2.49 -5.54
CA LEU A 126 -1.98 -1.46 -5.43
C LEU A 126 -2.36 -0.17 -6.16
N TRP A 127 -2.13 0.95 -5.48
CA TRP A 127 -2.29 2.31 -5.99
C TRP A 127 -0.94 3.02 -5.92
N LEU A 128 -0.52 3.63 -7.03
CA LEU A 128 0.70 4.44 -7.08
C LEU A 128 0.33 5.90 -7.29
N ILE A 129 0.58 6.72 -6.27
CA ILE A 129 0.28 8.14 -6.29
C ILE A 129 1.59 8.91 -6.23
N ILE A 130 1.94 9.56 -7.33
CA ILE A 130 3.08 10.47 -7.38
C ILE A 130 2.55 11.91 -7.36
N LEU A 131 2.87 12.61 -6.27
CA LEU A 131 2.48 13.98 -6.02
C LEU A 131 3.65 14.93 -6.33
N SER A 132 3.29 16.20 -6.47
CA SER A 132 4.21 17.34 -6.45
C SER A 132 3.74 18.29 -5.35
N GLU A 133 4.63 19.12 -4.83
CA GLU A 133 4.29 20.11 -3.80
C GLU A 133 3.14 21.03 -4.22
N ARG A 134 3.00 21.30 -5.53
CA ARG A 134 1.88 22.10 -6.05
C ARG A 134 0.53 21.38 -5.98
N GLN A 135 0.51 20.06 -6.12
CA GLN A 135 -0.73 19.28 -6.03
C GLN A 135 -1.29 19.27 -4.60
N GLU A 136 -0.46 19.45 -3.57
CA GLU A 136 -0.94 19.59 -2.19
C GLU A 136 -1.80 20.84 -1.98
N GLN A 137 -1.69 21.83 -2.86
CA GLN A 137 -2.51 23.04 -2.79
C GLN A 137 -3.91 22.84 -3.38
N LEU A 138 -4.16 21.73 -4.08
CA LEU A 138 -5.45 21.38 -4.68
C LEU A 138 -6.37 20.70 -3.66
N VAL A 139 -6.55 21.34 -2.50
CA VAL A 139 -7.43 20.84 -1.43
C VAL A 139 -8.68 21.71 -1.31
N ILE A 140 -9.82 21.06 -1.05
CA ILE A 140 -11.04 21.80 -0.73
C ILE A 140 -10.90 22.48 0.64
N THR A 141 -11.53 23.64 0.79
CA THR A 141 -11.55 24.32 2.08
C THR A 141 -12.36 23.52 3.10
N PRO A 142 -12.09 23.66 4.41
CA PRO A 142 -12.91 23.03 5.45
C PRO A 142 -14.40 23.37 5.34
N GLY A 143 -14.74 24.60 4.92
CA GLY A 143 -16.12 25.01 4.69
C GLY A 143 -16.79 24.26 3.54
N HIS A 144 -16.10 24.10 2.40
CA HIS A 144 -16.62 23.30 1.29
C HIS A 144 -16.76 21.82 1.66
N ARG A 145 -15.81 21.28 2.43
CA ARG A 145 -15.92 19.92 2.95
C ARG A 145 -17.16 19.74 3.82
N GLY A 146 -17.43 20.67 4.74
CA GLY A 146 -18.62 20.63 5.59
C GLY A 146 -19.93 20.68 4.80
N LEU A 147 -19.97 21.43 3.69
CA LEU A 147 -21.14 21.45 2.80
C LEU A 147 -21.40 20.10 2.14
N ILE A 148 -20.34 19.41 1.69
CA ILE A 148 -20.46 18.07 1.09
C ILE A 148 -20.94 17.06 2.13
N GLU A 149 -20.35 17.07 3.33
CA GLU A 149 -20.71 16.15 4.41
C GLU A 149 -22.17 16.34 4.86
N ALA A 150 -22.64 17.59 4.95
CA ALA A 150 -24.02 17.89 5.30
C ALA A 150 -25.01 17.40 4.23
N TYR A 151 -24.71 17.65 2.96
CA TYR A 151 -25.54 17.22 1.84
C TYR A 151 -25.71 15.70 1.80
N GLU A 152 -24.62 14.94 1.95
CA GLU A 152 -24.69 13.47 1.95
C GLU A 152 -25.44 12.92 3.18
N ALA A 153 -25.33 13.58 4.34
CA ALA A 153 -26.11 13.21 5.53
C ALA A 153 -27.63 13.43 5.35
N GLU A 154 -28.04 14.53 4.72
CA GLU A 154 -29.44 14.82 4.40
C GLU A 154 -30.00 13.82 3.39
N LYS A 155 -29.22 13.50 2.35
CA LYS A 155 -29.58 12.52 1.32
C LYS A 155 -29.74 11.11 1.90
N ALA A 156 -28.88 10.70 2.83
CA ALA A 156 -28.99 9.41 3.51
C ALA A 156 -30.19 9.30 4.47
N SER A 157 -30.78 10.43 4.87
CA SER A 157 -31.94 10.50 5.77
C SER A 157 -33.29 10.60 5.04
N SER A 158 -33.28 10.66 3.71
CA SER A 158 -34.45 10.82 2.82
C SER A 158 -34.78 9.50 2.11
#